data_AF-A0A933YNR4-F1
#
_entry.id   AF-A0A933YNR4-F1
#
_cell.length_a   1.000
_cell.length_b   1.000
_cell.length_c   1.000
_cell.angle_alpha   90.00
_cell.angle_beta   90.00
_cell.angle_gamma   90.00
#
_symmetry.space_group_name_H-M   'P 1'
#
loop_
_entity.id
_entity.type
_entity.pdbx_description
1 polymer ?
#
loop_
_entity_poly.entity_id
_entity_poly.type
_entity_poly.pdbx_seq_one_letter_code
_entity_poly.pdbx_strand_id
1 'polypeptide(L)'
;MYSGFLNIPADAIRTAINTLRQRVAKFGANSREVREWLRGQDSVFASEYYKPVLPPPAPVDIHSLIKSDRAYQIAAAHFYAGTYDKAESAFRDIARDSTSPWAQLARYLVVRTIVRKTSLEDEFYRKRLAVAEKELRGLLKRSDMTSLHQACRDLLDIVAFRLRPEQQFRVHGRSLLRRLKGPAFKHALSDYTTLFDRFTSEQSSETLTSRPKKDDLTDWIVTLQTGGPTAFSHAFRRWKQSSSLQWLVASISLVEPQQAVVQNLLGAAANVGIASPAYPTIAYHVGRILIAQGQTEEARAHLDTVLLRTGKTLSHSSLNALLSLRSLVARDLSEYFKYSIQIPCAVFRGDDSNYEPENLQKVAKAAQFSDPVFLNTQIPLSLLAEAAMINGLGDEPRQALTITSWVRAVLLEDYVTASKLSAALGEVVPESKQFVIRFAEEKLSTGKKFAAVFCLLHFPGFQPFLDPQGEFRIPLKQIDNYRDNWWCTRQYDETAQWLLSRSEDGSGQESEAVVPSFLTKEQTQVASTELARFRSRVNAPNFFCLTALEWSKEHPNDDRVPEALHLAVRSTRYGCVDETTGRLSQQVFRLLHKKYPQSNWAQSTPYWFKY
;
A
#
# COMPACT_ATOMS: atom_id res chain seq x y z
N MET A 1 13.39 -10.19 11.10
CA MET A 1 13.96 -10.12 12.47
C MET A 1 12.76 -10.09 13.42
N TYR A 2 12.65 -10.96 14.43
CA TYR A 2 11.61 -10.83 15.48
C TYR A 2 11.95 -9.61 16.37
N SER A 3 11.92 -8.40 15.80
CA SER A 3 12.27 -7.14 16.48
C SER A 3 11.16 -6.66 17.41
N GLY A 4 9.94 -7.18 17.25
CA GLY A 4 8.79 -6.94 18.11
C GLY A 4 8.17 -8.23 18.62
N PHE A 5 7.57 -8.16 19.80
CA PHE A 5 6.69 -9.22 20.29
C PHE A 5 5.48 -8.66 21.00
N LEU A 6 4.34 -9.33 20.84
CA LEU A 6 3.17 -9.04 21.64
C LEU A 6 3.46 -9.40 23.11
N ASN A 7 3.46 -8.40 24.00
CA ASN A 7 3.80 -8.57 25.41
C ASN A 7 2.75 -9.44 26.11
N ILE A 8 1.48 -9.07 26.01
CA ILE A 8 0.32 -9.81 26.53
C ILE A 8 -0.44 -10.45 25.35
N PRO A 9 -0.28 -11.76 25.09
CA PRO A 9 -0.96 -12.42 23.98
C PRO A 9 -2.42 -12.78 24.30
N ALA A 10 -3.22 -13.01 23.25
CA ALA A 10 -4.63 -13.41 23.41
C ALA A 10 -4.84 -14.68 24.28
N ASP A 11 -3.89 -15.62 24.28
CA ASP A 11 -3.94 -16.80 25.17
C ASP A 11 -3.85 -16.45 26.66
N ALA A 12 -3.13 -15.38 27.02
CA ALA A 12 -3.07 -14.93 28.41
C ALA A 12 -4.44 -14.42 28.88
N ILE A 13 -5.13 -13.68 28.01
CA ILE A 13 -6.48 -13.18 28.26
C ILE A 13 -7.47 -14.35 28.34
N ARG A 14 -7.42 -15.30 27.41
CA ARG A 14 -8.25 -16.52 27.46
C ARG A 14 -8.02 -17.32 28.74
N THR A 15 -6.77 -17.47 29.15
CA THR A 15 -6.41 -18.17 30.41
C THR A 15 -7.04 -17.45 31.61
N ALA A 16 -6.87 -16.12 31.70
CA ALA A 16 -7.47 -15.33 32.78
C ALA A 16 -9.01 -15.45 32.80
N ILE A 17 -9.68 -15.35 31.65
CA ILE A 17 -11.14 -15.52 31.55
C ILE A 17 -11.58 -16.89 32.05
N ASN A 18 -10.89 -17.95 31.61
CA ASN A 18 -11.23 -19.32 32.03
C ASN A 18 -10.99 -19.53 33.52
N THR A 19 -9.90 -19.01 34.07
CA THR A 19 -9.63 -19.05 35.50
C THR A 19 -10.70 -18.30 36.29
N LEU A 20 -11.06 -17.07 35.88
CA LEU A 20 -12.13 -16.30 36.54
C LEU A 20 -13.44 -17.10 36.59
N ARG A 21 -13.85 -17.68 35.46
CA ARG A 21 -15.07 -18.52 35.39
C ARG A 21 -15.00 -19.68 36.37
N GLN A 22 -13.86 -20.37 36.47
CA GLN A 22 -13.67 -21.45 37.44
C GLN A 22 -13.73 -20.96 38.89
N ARG A 23 -13.16 -19.80 39.21
CA ARG A 23 -13.21 -19.23 40.58
C ARG A 23 -14.61 -18.77 40.95
N VAL A 24 -15.33 -18.14 40.03
CA VAL A 24 -16.74 -17.77 40.20
C VAL A 24 -17.60 -19.00 40.44
N ALA A 25 -17.40 -20.07 39.67
CA ALA A 25 -18.14 -21.32 39.86
C ALA A 25 -17.86 -21.98 41.21
N LYS A 26 -16.62 -21.88 41.74
CA LYS A 26 -16.24 -22.51 43.01
C LYS A 26 -16.63 -21.71 44.25
N PHE A 27 -16.48 -20.39 44.22
CA PHE A 27 -16.63 -19.54 45.41
C PHE A 27 -17.86 -18.62 45.35
N GLY A 28 -18.46 -18.44 44.17
CA GLY A 28 -19.50 -17.44 43.91
C GLY A 28 -18.92 -16.09 43.50
N ALA A 29 -19.63 -15.37 42.61
CA ALA A 29 -19.13 -14.14 41.98
C ALA A 29 -18.79 -13.03 42.98
N ASN A 30 -19.53 -12.94 44.09
CA ASN A 30 -19.37 -11.89 45.10
C ASN A 30 -18.45 -12.29 46.28
N SER A 31 -17.80 -13.45 46.20
CA SER A 31 -16.92 -13.94 47.26
C SER A 31 -15.67 -13.06 47.46
N ARG A 32 -15.07 -13.15 48.66
CA ARG A 32 -13.78 -12.50 48.94
C ARG A 32 -12.69 -13.06 48.03
N GLU A 33 -12.72 -14.36 47.76
CA GLU A 33 -11.80 -15.09 46.91
C GLU A 33 -11.78 -14.58 45.47
N VAL A 34 -12.96 -14.38 44.86
CA VAL A 34 -13.06 -13.86 43.48
C VAL A 34 -12.61 -12.41 43.41
N ARG A 35 -12.97 -11.57 44.39
CA ARG A 35 -12.50 -10.17 44.44
C ARG A 35 -10.98 -10.08 44.58
N GLU A 36 -10.39 -10.90 45.45
CA GLU A 36 -8.94 -10.95 45.59
C GLU A 36 -8.25 -11.49 44.34
N TRP A 37 -8.83 -12.48 43.67
CA TRP A 37 -8.30 -12.95 42.39
C TRP A 37 -8.30 -11.85 41.32
N LEU A 38 -9.41 -11.12 41.18
CA LEU A 38 -9.57 -10.01 40.23
C LEU A 38 -8.55 -8.91 40.49
N ARG A 39 -8.43 -8.45 41.74
CA ARG A 39 -7.44 -7.44 42.14
C ARG A 39 -6.01 -7.82 41.74
N GLY A 40 -5.67 -9.10 41.89
CA GLY A 40 -4.37 -9.61 41.45
C GLY A 40 -4.23 -9.60 39.92
N GLN A 41 -5.26 -10.03 39.19
CA GLN A 41 -5.22 -10.10 37.73
C GLN A 41 -5.19 -8.71 37.06
N ASP A 42 -5.89 -7.72 37.63
CA ASP A 42 -5.84 -6.34 37.17
C ASP A 42 -4.42 -5.76 37.28
N SER A 43 -3.71 -6.08 38.38
CA SER A 43 -2.31 -5.68 38.56
C SER A 43 -1.39 -6.30 37.48
N VAL A 44 -1.63 -7.58 37.13
CA VAL A 44 -0.87 -8.26 36.07
C VAL A 44 -1.03 -7.54 34.73
N PHE A 45 -2.25 -7.15 34.37
CA PHE A 45 -2.51 -6.49 33.08
C PHE A 45 -2.21 -4.99 33.08
N ALA A 46 -2.07 -4.37 34.25
CA ALA A 46 -1.52 -3.03 34.41
C ALA A 46 0.01 -2.97 34.30
N SER A 47 0.70 -4.13 34.29
CA SER A 47 2.16 -4.16 34.15
C SER A 47 2.59 -3.84 32.72
N GLU A 48 3.40 -2.80 32.56
CA GLU A 48 4.05 -2.44 31.29
C GLU A 48 5.48 -2.96 31.25
N TYR A 49 6.07 -3.02 30.05
CA TYR A 49 7.48 -3.36 29.90
C TYR A 49 8.35 -2.36 30.69
N TYR A 50 9.27 -2.86 31.52
CA TYR A 50 10.07 -2.13 32.52
C TYR A 50 9.31 -1.45 33.68
N LYS A 51 7.99 -1.59 33.79
CA LYS A 51 7.19 -1.04 34.90
C LYS A 51 6.29 -2.13 35.51
N PRO A 52 6.81 -2.98 36.41
CA PRO A 52 6.01 -4.02 37.04
C PRO A 52 4.97 -3.41 37.99
N VAL A 53 3.70 -3.79 37.81
CA VAL A 53 2.64 -3.57 38.80
C VAL A 53 2.38 -4.89 39.50
N LEU A 54 3.10 -5.12 40.60
CA LEU A 54 3.04 -6.40 41.29
C LEU A 54 1.74 -6.55 42.09
N PRO A 55 1.03 -7.68 41.93
CA PRO A 55 -0.08 -8.02 42.79
C PRO A 55 0.34 -8.02 44.28
N PRO A 56 -0.44 -7.45 45.21
CA PRO A 56 -0.12 -7.53 46.64
C PRO A 56 -0.11 -9.00 47.14
N PRO A 57 0.54 -9.33 48.27
CA PRO A 57 0.46 -10.67 48.85
C PRO A 57 -1.00 -11.09 49.10
N ALA A 58 -1.31 -12.37 48.88
CA ALA A 58 -2.62 -12.91 49.21
C ALA A 58 -2.84 -12.87 50.72
N PRO A 59 -4.08 -12.61 51.21
CA PRO A 59 -4.36 -12.65 52.65
C PRO A 59 -3.99 -13.99 53.27
N VAL A 60 -3.45 -13.98 54.50
CA VAL A 60 -2.93 -15.19 55.16
C VAL A 60 -4.03 -16.22 55.42
N ASP A 61 -5.25 -15.78 55.65
CA ASP A 61 -6.43 -16.60 55.93
C ASP A 61 -7.22 -17.03 54.69
N ILE A 62 -6.82 -16.62 53.49
CA ILE A 62 -7.56 -16.93 52.26
C ILE A 62 -7.38 -18.39 51.82
N HIS A 63 -8.37 -18.90 51.08
CA HIS A 63 -8.33 -20.25 50.52
C HIS A 63 -7.03 -20.51 49.73
N SER A 64 -6.41 -21.68 49.96
CA SER A 64 -5.11 -22.07 49.37
C SER A 64 -5.02 -21.89 47.85
N LEU A 65 -6.08 -22.25 47.13
CA LEU A 65 -6.22 -22.01 45.69
C LEU A 65 -5.92 -20.55 45.26
N ILE A 66 -6.40 -19.56 46.02
CA ILE A 66 -6.15 -18.14 45.72
C ILE A 66 -4.70 -17.75 46.04
N LYS A 67 -4.07 -18.41 47.03
CA LYS A 67 -2.62 -18.25 47.26
C LYS A 67 -1.80 -18.78 46.08
N SER A 68 -2.17 -19.94 45.53
CA SER A 68 -1.55 -20.48 44.32
C SER A 68 -1.77 -19.59 43.09
N ASP A 69 -2.98 -19.04 42.92
CA ASP A 69 -3.26 -18.06 41.87
C ASP A 69 -2.43 -16.79 42.03
N ARG A 70 -2.26 -16.30 43.26
CA ARG A 70 -1.45 -15.11 43.52
C ARG A 70 0.02 -15.33 43.18
N ALA A 71 0.57 -16.51 43.51
CA ALA A 71 1.94 -16.86 43.11
C ALA A 71 2.11 -16.81 41.58
N TYR A 72 1.15 -17.38 40.83
CA TYR A 72 1.14 -17.31 39.37
C TYR A 72 1.02 -15.87 38.85
N GLN A 73 0.12 -15.06 39.43
CA GLN A 73 -0.08 -13.66 39.05
C GLN A 73 1.20 -12.83 39.26
N ILE A 74 1.89 -13.00 40.40
CA ILE A 74 3.17 -12.31 40.66
C ILE A 74 4.24 -12.72 39.64
N ALA A 75 4.36 -14.02 39.34
CA ALA A 75 5.30 -14.50 38.33
C ALA A 75 4.99 -13.95 36.92
N ALA A 76 3.70 -13.90 36.55
CA ALA A 76 3.24 -13.34 35.29
C ALA A 76 3.48 -11.82 35.19
N ALA A 77 3.25 -11.06 36.26
CA ALA A 77 3.57 -9.62 36.31
C ALA A 77 5.07 -9.38 36.08
N HIS A 78 5.94 -10.17 36.71
CA HIS A 78 7.38 -10.11 36.46
C HIS A 78 7.75 -10.43 35.01
N PHE A 79 7.06 -11.39 34.38
CA PHE A 79 7.28 -11.76 32.99
C PHE A 79 6.88 -10.63 32.02
N TYR A 80 5.71 -10.01 32.20
CA TYR A 80 5.25 -8.91 31.33
C TYR A 80 6.04 -7.62 31.54
N ALA A 81 6.60 -7.43 32.73
CA ALA A 81 7.48 -6.30 33.02
C ALA A 81 8.92 -6.45 32.49
N GLY A 82 9.26 -7.59 31.86
CA GLY A 82 10.62 -7.86 31.37
C GLY A 82 11.63 -8.26 32.44
N THR A 83 11.20 -8.40 33.70
CA THR A 83 12.06 -8.85 34.83
C THR A 83 12.23 -10.38 34.82
N TYR A 84 12.83 -10.90 33.75
CA TYR A 84 12.81 -12.32 33.43
C TYR A 84 13.50 -13.22 34.47
N ASP A 85 14.53 -12.76 35.17
CA ASP A 85 15.17 -13.59 36.21
C ASP A 85 14.24 -13.84 37.39
N LYS A 86 13.47 -12.83 37.81
CA LYS A 86 12.47 -12.97 38.88
C LYS A 86 11.30 -13.85 38.43
N ALA A 87 10.83 -13.65 37.20
CA ALA A 87 9.78 -14.48 36.62
C ALA A 87 10.21 -15.96 36.53
N GLU A 88 11.43 -16.23 36.06
CA GLU A 88 11.95 -17.60 35.94
C GLU A 88 12.00 -18.28 37.31
N SER A 89 12.55 -17.62 38.33
CA SER A 89 12.60 -18.15 39.69
C SER A 89 11.20 -18.47 40.22
N ALA A 90 10.27 -17.51 40.13
CA ALA A 90 8.91 -17.68 40.63
C ALA A 90 8.16 -18.81 39.90
N PHE A 91 8.29 -18.91 38.57
CA PHE A 91 7.69 -20.03 37.83
C PHE A 91 8.34 -21.38 38.15
N ARG A 92 9.66 -21.43 38.44
CA ARG A 92 10.31 -22.68 38.89
C ARG A 92 9.78 -23.14 40.23
N ASP A 93 9.51 -22.23 41.15
CA ASP A 93 8.92 -22.57 42.46
C ASP A 93 7.51 -23.13 42.29
N ILE A 94 6.67 -22.50 41.46
CA ILE A 94 5.32 -23.01 41.14
C ILE A 94 5.39 -24.37 40.42
N ALA A 95 6.36 -24.58 39.53
CA ALA A 95 6.53 -25.82 38.78
C ALA A 95 6.94 -27.03 39.65
N ARG A 96 7.59 -26.77 40.79
CA ARG A 96 7.99 -27.77 41.80
C ARG A 96 6.85 -28.13 42.75
N ASP A 97 5.93 -27.21 42.99
CA ASP A 97 4.73 -27.46 43.79
C ASP A 97 3.69 -28.26 43.00
N SER A 98 3.71 -29.59 43.17
CA SER A 98 2.73 -30.49 42.54
C SER A 98 1.28 -30.27 42.98
N THR A 99 1.05 -29.53 44.07
CA THR A 99 -0.30 -29.21 44.56
C THR A 99 -0.89 -27.96 43.90
N SER A 100 -0.05 -27.17 43.22
CA SER A 100 -0.48 -25.98 42.50
C SER A 100 -1.20 -26.36 41.20
N PRO A 101 -2.39 -25.80 40.91
CA PRO A 101 -3.06 -26.00 39.62
C PRO A 101 -2.27 -25.38 38.45
N TRP A 102 -1.28 -24.53 38.74
CA TRP A 102 -0.45 -23.86 37.75
C TRP A 102 0.84 -24.62 37.42
N ALA A 103 1.14 -25.73 38.10
CA ALA A 103 2.43 -26.41 37.99
C ALA A 103 2.80 -26.78 36.53
N GLN A 104 1.85 -27.32 35.76
CA GLN A 104 2.07 -27.67 34.35
C GLN A 104 2.35 -26.44 33.49
N LEU A 105 1.53 -25.39 33.59
CA LEU A 105 1.72 -24.16 32.83
C LEU A 105 3.03 -23.45 33.23
N ALA A 106 3.36 -23.44 34.52
CA ALA A 106 4.58 -22.85 35.05
C ALA A 106 5.83 -23.51 34.45
N ARG A 107 5.85 -24.84 34.28
CA ARG A 107 6.96 -25.56 33.59
C ARG A 107 7.20 -25.04 32.18
N TYR A 108 6.13 -24.79 31.43
CA TYR A 108 6.24 -24.18 30.10
C TYR A 108 6.69 -22.70 30.18
N LEU A 109 6.16 -21.93 31.14
CA LEU A 109 6.48 -20.51 31.29
C LEU A 109 7.91 -20.24 31.76
N VAL A 110 8.54 -21.16 32.51
CA VAL A 110 10.00 -21.13 32.77
C VAL A 110 10.76 -21.04 31.45
N VAL A 111 10.50 -21.95 30.52
CA VAL A 111 11.21 -21.96 29.24
C VAL A 111 10.88 -20.72 28.41
N ARG A 112 9.60 -20.31 28.36
CA ARG A 112 9.19 -19.09 27.64
C ARG A 112 9.91 -17.85 28.17
N THR A 113 10.16 -17.78 29.47
CA THR A 113 10.94 -16.72 30.12
C THR A 113 12.38 -16.69 29.63
N ILE A 114 13.03 -17.85 29.52
CA ILE A 114 14.39 -17.98 28.98
C ILE A 114 14.44 -17.49 27.53
N VAL A 115 13.48 -17.90 26.69
CA VAL A 115 13.42 -17.50 25.27
C VAL A 115 13.15 -15.99 25.11
N ARG A 116 12.32 -15.39 25.98
CA ARG A 116 12.06 -13.95 25.96
C ARG A 116 13.28 -13.13 26.35
N LYS A 117 13.99 -13.53 27.41
CA LYS A 117 15.22 -12.86 27.88
C LYS A 117 16.32 -12.82 26.82
N THR A 118 16.40 -13.84 25.98
CA THR A 118 17.51 -14.11 25.06
C THR A 118 17.30 -13.50 23.67
N SER A 119 16.63 -12.35 23.57
CA SER A 119 16.30 -11.72 22.28
C SER A 119 17.48 -10.93 21.64
N LEU A 120 18.72 -11.11 22.15
CA LEU A 120 19.95 -10.44 21.66
C LEU A 120 21.04 -11.46 21.31
N GLU A 121 21.86 -11.15 20.30
CA GLU A 121 22.92 -12.01 19.73
C GLU A 121 24.22 -11.98 20.56
N ASP A 122 24.20 -12.59 21.76
CA ASP A 122 25.41 -12.83 22.59
C ASP A 122 25.61 -14.35 22.78
N GLU A 123 26.88 -14.79 22.88
CA GLU A 123 27.27 -16.16 23.24
C GLU A 123 26.61 -16.62 24.55
N PHE A 124 26.48 -15.71 25.54
CA PHE A 124 25.77 -15.98 26.78
C PHE A 124 24.31 -16.36 26.54
N TYR A 125 23.63 -15.66 25.63
CA TYR A 125 22.23 -15.93 25.29
C TYR A 125 22.05 -17.21 24.47
N ARG A 126 23.02 -17.57 23.62
CA ARG A 126 23.01 -18.86 22.90
C ARG A 126 23.09 -20.06 23.87
N LYS A 127 23.93 -20.01 24.90
CA LYS A 127 24.00 -21.06 25.93
C LYS A 127 22.66 -21.25 26.65
N ARG A 128 22.00 -20.15 26.99
CA ARG A 128 20.66 -20.16 27.63
C ARG A 128 19.57 -20.74 26.71
N LEU A 129 19.60 -20.44 25.41
CA LEU A 129 18.68 -21.04 24.44
C LEU A 129 18.89 -22.56 24.29
N ALA A 130 20.13 -23.06 24.39
CA ALA A 130 20.39 -24.51 24.38
C ALA A 130 19.79 -25.21 25.61
N VAL A 131 19.79 -24.55 26.77
CA VAL A 131 19.08 -25.03 27.98
C VAL A 131 17.57 -25.08 27.73
N ALA A 132 17.00 -24.01 27.16
CA ALA A 132 15.58 -23.96 26.80
C ALA A 132 15.19 -25.11 25.84
N GLU A 133 16.00 -25.39 24.81
CA GLU A 133 15.79 -26.52 23.90
C GLU A 133 15.76 -27.87 24.64
N LYS A 134 16.70 -28.11 25.56
CA LYS A 134 16.74 -29.34 26.35
C LYS A 134 15.51 -29.48 27.24
N GLU A 135 15.11 -28.40 27.93
CA GLU A 135 13.92 -28.40 28.79
C GLU A 135 12.64 -28.66 27.97
N LEU A 136 12.45 -28.00 26.81
CA LEU A 136 11.30 -28.23 25.94
C LEU A 136 11.19 -29.68 25.44
N ARG A 137 12.32 -30.26 25.00
CA ARG A 137 12.37 -31.68 24.61
C ARG A 137 12.03 -32.61 25.79
N GLY A 138 12.42 -32.22 27.00
CA GLY A 138 12.00 -32.91 28.22
C GLY A 138 10.50 -32.86 28.44
N LEU A 139 9.89 -31.68 28.31
CA LEU A 139 8.43 -31.49 28.47
C LEU A 139 7.62 -32.30 27.43
N LEU A 140 8.10 -32.38 26.18
CA LEU A 140 7.45 -33.17 25.13
C LEU A 140 7.43 -34.68 25.39
N LYS A 141 8.32 -35.20 26.25
CA LYS A 141 8.34 -36.62 26.63
C LYS A 141 7.37 -36.94 27.77
N ARG A 142 6.81 -35.93 28.44
CA ARG A 142 5.92 -36.16 29.58
C ARG A 142 4.47 -36.25 29.14
N SER A 143 3.77 -37.29 29.60
CA SER A 143 2.34 -37.50 29.33
C SER A 143 1.44 -36.50 30.07
N ASP A 144 1.86 -35.98 31.22
CA ASP A 144 1.12 -34.95 31.96
C ASP A 144 1.14 -33.56 31.29
N MET A 145 1.94 -33.38 30.24
CA MET A 145 2.09 -32.12 29.50
C MET A 145 1.39 -32.11 28.15
N THR A 146 0.61 -33.14 27.80
CA THR A 146 0.02 -33.31 26.45
C THR A 146 -0.77 -32.09 25.97
N SER A 147 -1.52 -31.42 26.86
CA SER A 147 -2.26 -30.19 26.55
C SER A 147 -1.37 -29.01 26.11
N LEU A 148 -0.09 -29.03 26.49
CA LEU A 148 0.90 -27.99 26.19
C LEU A 148 1.95 -28.45 25.17
N HIS A 149 1.87 -29.67 24.63
CA HIS A 149 2.84 -30.17 23.66
C HIS A 149 2.93 -29.31 22.43
N GLN A 150 1.82 -28.79 21.89
CA GLN A 150 1.86 -27.92 20.72
C GLN A 150 2.58 -26.60 21.03
N ALA A 151 2.25 -25.94 22.14
CA ALA A 151 2.94 -24.72 22.58
C ALA A 151 4.45 -24.95 22.80
N CYS A 152 4.84 -26.14 23.29
CA CYS A 152 6.24 -26.51 23.42
C CYS A 152 6.93 -26.68 22.05
N ARG A 153 6.25 -27.22 21.04
CA ARG A 153 6.78 -27.33 19.67
C ARG A 153 6.94 -25.96 19.04
N ASP A 154 5.94 -25.09 19.15
CA ASP A 154 5.99 -23.73 18.61
C ASP A 154 7.14 -22.92 19.23
N LEU A 155 7.37 -23.05 20.54
CA LEU A 155 8.48 -22.40 21.21
C LEU A 155 9.84 -23.01 20.84
N LEU A 156 9.89 -24.32 20.58
CA LEU A 156 11.09 -25.00 20.11
C LEU A 156 11.47 -24.55 18.70
N ASP A 157 10.50 -24.24 17.84
CA ASP A 157 10.74 -23.69 16.51
C ASP A 157 11.42 -22.32 16.58
N ILE A 158 10.96 -21.43 17.48
CA ILE A 158 11.62 -20.14 17.77
C ILE A 158 13.06 -20.33 18.28
N VAL A 159 13.28 -21.30 19.17
CA VAL A 159 14.63 -21.59 19.69
C VAL A 159 15.54 -22.09 18.56
N ALA A 160 15.05 -23.01 17.74
CA ALA A 160 15.80 -23.54 16.61
C ALA A 160 16.05 -22.47 15.54
N PHE A 161 15.12 -21.52 15.34
CA PHE A 161 15.29 -20.39 14.42
C PHE A 161 16.51 -19.56 14.80
N ARG A 162 16.72 -19.35 16.11
CA ARG A 162 17.84 -18.58 16.64
C ARG A 162 19.15 -19.37 16.71
N LEU A 163 19.08 -20.63 17.13
CA LEU A 163 20.28 -21.46 17.33
C LEU A 163 20.82 -22.08 16.03
N ARG A 164 19.93 -22.44 15.10
CA ARG A 164 20.24 -23.20 13.89
C ARG A 164 19.47 -22.64 12.68
N PRO A 165 19.69 -21.36 12.32
CA PRO A 165 18.91 -20.66 11.29
C PRO A 165 18.98 -21.35 9.92
N GLU A 166 20.15 -21.86 9.50
CA GLU A 166 20.25 -22.60 8.22
C GLU A 166 19.45 -23.89 8.21
N GLN A 167 19.44 -24.63 9.33
CA GLN A 167 18.67 -25.86 9.43
C GLN A 167 17.17 -25.54 9.40
N GLN A 168 16.73 -24.52 10.15
CA GLN A 168 15.33 -24.12 10.15
C GLN A 168 14.86 -23.59 8.80
N PHE A 169 15.70 -22.84 8.09
CA PHE A 169 15.38 -22.40 6.73
C PHE A 169 15.05 -23.59 5.82
N ARG A 170 15.86 -24.67 5.87
CA ARG A 170 15.59 -25.90 5.11
C ARG A 170 14.35 -26.65 5.59
N VAL A 171 14.09 -26.67 6.90
CA VAL A 171 12.89 -27.31 7.48
C VAL A 171 11.63 -26.60 7.00
N HIS A 172 11.59 -25.27 7.06
CA HIS A 172 10.44 -24.49 6.61
C HIS A 172 10.29 -24.55 5.09
N GLY A 173 11.38 -24.47 4.31
CA GLY A 173 11.33 -24.64 2.86
C GLY A 173 10.70 -25.98 2.44
N ARG A 174 11.12 -27.09 3.07
CA ARG A 174 10.50 -28.42 2.83
C ARG A 174 9.05 -28.49 3.32
N SER A 175 8.73 -27.79 4.41
CA SER A 175 7.39 -27.79 4.99
C SER A 175 6.39 -27.03 4.11
N LEU A 176 6.83 -25.95 3.46
CA LEU A 176 6.03 -25.19 2.50
C LEU A 176 5.67 -26.00 1.25
N LEU A 177 6.51 -26.98 0.88
CA LEU A 177 6.21 -27.93 -0.21
C LEU A 177 5.20 -29.02 0.19
N ARG A 178 4.80 -29.09 1.47
CA ARG A 178 3.74 -29.98 1.95
C ARG A 178 2.41 -29.22 1.95
N ARG A 179 1.28 -29.95 1.97
CA ARG A 179 -0.08 -29.38 2.04
C ARG A 179 -0.40 -28.80 3.43
N LEU A 180 0.39 -27.83 3.91
CA LEU A 180 0.10 -27.06 5.11
C LEU A 180 -1.08 -26.11 4.86
N LYS A 181 -1.88 -25.87 5.90
CA LYS A 181 -3.02 -24.95 5.85
C LYS A 181 -3.07 -24.09 7.11
N GLY A 182 -3.71 -22.92 7.00
CA GLY A 182 -4.00 -22.05 8.12
C GLY A 182 -2.74 -21.56 8.86
N PRO A 183 -2.75 -21.53 10.21
CA PRO A 183 -1.65 -20.98 11.01
C PRO A 183 -0.28 -21.63 10.76
N ALA A 184 -0.25 -22.95 10.50
CA ALA A 184 1.01 -23.67 10.25
C ALA A 184 1.69 -23.23 8.95
N PHE A 185 0.91 -22.98 7.89
CA PHE A 185 1.44 -22.43 6.64
C PHE A 185 1.95 -21.00 6.86
N LYS A 186 1.17 -20.14 7.53
CA LYS A 186 1.56 -18.76 7.82
C LYS A 186 2.87 -18.70 8.62
N HIS A 187 3.02 -19.54 9.64
CA HIS A 187 4.23 -19.62 10.46
C HIS A 187 5.43 -20.06 9.61
N ALA A 188 5.32 -21.16 8.87
CA ALA A 188 6.41 -21.65 8.03
C ALA A 188 6.82 -20.63 6.96
N LEU A 189 5.86 -19.93 6.35
CA LEU A 189 6.12 -18.90 5.35
C LEU A 189 6.85 -17.71 5.97
N SER A 190 6.35 -17.19 7.09
CA SER A 190 6.93 -16.05 7.80
C SER A 190 8.38 -16.30 8.22
N ASP A 191 8.64 -17.47 8.82
CA ASP A 191 10.00 -17.82 9.27
C ASP A 191 10.93 -18.09 8.08
N TYR A 192 10.42 -18.75 7.03
CA TYR A 192 11.17 -18.97 5.79
C TYR A 192 11.58 -17.65 5.13
N THR A 193 10.66 -16.71 4.90
CA THR A 193 10.97 -15.43 4.25
C THR A 193 11.88 -14.57 5.12
N THR A 194 11.67 -14.56 6.44
CA THR A 194 12.56 -13.81 7.35
C THR A 194 14.00 -14.35 7.32
N LEU A 195 14.18 -15.67 7.29
CA LEU A 195 15.49 -16.28 7.18
C LEU A 195 16.08 -16.09 5.78
N PHE A 196 15.23 -16.16 4.75
CA PHE A 196 15.62 -15.84 3.37
C PHE A 196 16.22 -14.44 3.32
N ASP A 197 15.52 -13.40 3.80
CA ASP A 197 16.00 -12.01 3.78
C ASP A 197 17.30 -11.82 4.58
N ARG A 198 17.39 -12.47 5.75
CA ARG A 198 18.65 -12.50 6.54
C ARG A 198 19.78 -13.13 5.74
N PHE A 199 19.46 -14.16 4.96
CA PHE A 199 20.35 -14.81 4.04
C PHE A 199 20.32 -14.18 2.65
N THR A 200 19.87 -12.94 2.43
CA THR A 200 20.00 -12.28 1.12
C THR A 200 20.43 -10.82 1.22
N SER A 201 20.36 -10.22 2.41
CA SER A 201 20.73 -8.81 2.64
C SER A 201 22.22 -8.50 2.40
N GLU A 202 22.51 -7.27 1.95
CA GLU A 202 23.84 -6.76 1.55
C GLU A 202 24.92 -6.84 2.64
N GLN A 203 24.56 -6.95 3.92
CA GLN A 203 25.51 -7.07 5.02
C GLN A 203 26.23 -8.43 5.09
N SER A 204 25.80 -9.41 4.28
CA SER A 204 26.58 -10.62 4.08
C SER A 204 27.54 -10.46 2.91
N SER A 205 28.82 -10.74 3.13
CA SER A 205 29.92 -10.68 2.14
C SER A 205 29.77 -11.62 0.91
N GLU A 206 28.62 -12.26 0.72
CA GLU A 206 28.43 -13.35 -0.23
C GLU A 206 27.16 -13.11 -1.07
N THR A 207 27.31 -13.13 -2.41
CA THR A 207 26.24 -12.90 -3.38
C THR A 207 25.14 -13.97 -3.29
N LEU A 208 23.91 -13.63 -3.71
CA LEU A 208 22.74 -14.53 -3.83
C LEU A 208 23.06 -15.91 -4.44
N THR A 209 24.11 -15.98 -5.27
CA THR A 209 24.56 -17.18 -5.97
C THR A 209 25.36 -18.18 -5.13
N SER A 210 25.99 -17.78 -4.00
CA SER A 210 26.82 -18.69 -3.17
C SER A 210 26.04 -19.40 -2.04
N ARG A 211 24.82 -18.93 -1.76
CA ARG A 211 23.98 -19.42 -0.67
C ARG A 211 23.25 -20.71 -1.02
N PRO A 212 22.81 -21.51 -0.04
CA PRO A 212 22.47 -22.91 -0.28
C PRO A 212 21.24 -23.06 -1.19
N LYS A 213 21.49 -23.16 -2.50
CA LYS A 213 20.60 -23.77 -3.51
C LYS A 213 20.49 -25.28 -3.27
N LYS A 214 20.08 -25.67 -2.06
CA LYS A 214 20.02 -27.07 -1.62
C LYS A 214 18.62 -27.66 -1.75
N ASP A 215 17.60 -26.84 -2.02
CA ASP A 215 16.22 -27.27 -2.27
C ASP A 215 15.60 -26.52 -3.47
N ASP A 216 14.61 -27.16 -4.11
CA ASP A 216 13.98 -26.70 -5.35
C ASP A 216 13.24 -25.36 -5.19
N LEU A 217 12.59 -25.14 -4.03
CA LEU A 217 11.83 -23.91 -3.76
C LEU A 217 12.77 -22.70 -3.66
N THR A 218 13.83 -22.82 -2.85
CA THR A 218 14.81 -21.74 -2.70
C THR A 218 15.48 -21.42 -4.03
N ASP A 219 15.89 -22.43 -4.80
CA ASP A 219 16.50 -22.21 -6.11
C ASP A 219 15.55 -21.51 -7.08
N TRP A 220 14.26 -21.89 -7.10
CA TRP A 220 13.24 -21.24 -7.91
C TRP A 220 13.04 -19.76 -7.54
N ILE A 221 12.93 -19.45 -6.24
CA ILE A 221 12.77 -18.07 -5.75
C ILE A 221 13.98 -17.21 -6.11
N VAL A 222 15.19 -17.69 -5.82
CA VAL A 222 16.44 -16.96 -6.13
C VAL A 222 16.56 -16.70 -7.63
N THR A 223 16.20 -17.68 -8.45
CA THR A 223 16.25 -17.54 -9.92
C THR A 223 15.32 -16.44 -10.40
N LEU A 224 14.07 -16.42 -9.93
CA LEU A 224 13.11 -15.38 -10.29
C LEU A 224 13.53 -13.99 -9.81
N GLN A 225 14.03 -13.86 -8.57
CA GLN A 225 14.46 -12.57 -8.01
C GLN A 225 15.75 -12.04 -8.65
N THR A 226 16.65 -12.90 -9.10
CA THR A 226 17.91 -12.48 -9.73
C THR A 226 17.67 -11.87 -11.11
N GLY A 227 16.71 -12.42 -11.88
CA GLY A 227 16.40 -11.92 -13.21
C GLY A 227 17.51 -12.10 -14.25
N GLY A 228 17.24 -11.60 -15.46
CA GLY A 228 18.22 -11.51 -16.55
C GLY A 228 18.62 -12.84 -17.23
N PRO A 229 19.54 -12.77 -18.22
CA PRO A 229 19.84 -13.90 -19.11
C PRO A 229 20.42 -15.14 -18.42
N THR A 230 21.21 -14.95 -17.35
CA THR A 230 21.78 -16.06 -16.57
C THR A 230 20.71 -16.80 -15.79
N ALA A 231 19.77 -16.08 -15.16
CA ALA A 231 18.65 -16.70 -14.46
C ALA A 231 17.72 -17.44 -15.43
N PHE A 232 17.44 -16.85 -16.60
CA PHE A 232 16.70 -17.53 -17.66
C PHE A 232 17.36 -18.85 -18.07
N SER A 233 18.66 -18.83 -18.35
CA SER A 233 19.41 -20.03 -18.76
C SER A 233 19.33 -21.15 -17.74
N HIS A 234 19.36 -20.80 -16.45
CA HIS A 234 19.17 -21.74 -15.36
C HIS A 234 17.73 -22.27 -15.28
N ALA A 235 16.73 -21.39 -15.30
CA ALA A 235 15.31 -21.77 -15.28
C ALA A 235 14.96 -22.70 -16.45
N PHE A 236 15.41 -22.37 -17.66
CA PHE A 236 15.17 -23.17 -18.85
C PHE A 236 15.80 -24.56 -18.74
N ARG A 237 17.04 -24.66 -18.23
CA ARG A 237 17.70 -25.95 -17.99
C ARG A 237 16.93 -26.79 -16.97
N ARG A 238 16.50 -26.19 -15.86
CA ARG A 238 15.70 -26.87 -14.82
C ARG A 238 14.36 -27.36 -15.37
N TRP A 239 13.71 -26.55 -16.20
CA TRP A 239 12.49 -26.95 -16.89
C TRP A 239 12.73 -28.13 -17.84
N LYS A 240 13.77 -28.07 -18.69
CA LYS A 240 14.10 -29.17 -19.61
C LYS A 240 14.42 -30.49 -18.89
N GLN A 241 15.01 -30.43 -17.70
CA GLN A 241 15.33 -31.61 -16.89
C GLN A 241 14.12 -32.19 -16.15
N SER A 242 13.24 -31.34 -15.61
CA SER A 242 12.16 -31.76 -14.72
C SER A 242 10.78 -31.81 -15.36
N SER A 243 10.59 -31.10 -16.47
CA SER A 243 9.29 -30.75 -17.06
C SER A 243 8.30 -30.15 -16.05
N SER A 244 8.79 -29.57 -14.95
CA SER A 244 7.93 -29.10 -13.88
C SER A 244 7.29 -27.76 -14.22
N LEU A 245 6.07 -27.57 -13.73
CA LEU A 245 5.26 -26.37 -13.99
C LEU A 245 5.91 -25.10 -13.43
N GLN A 246 6.50 -25.16 -12.23
CA GLN A 246 7.15 -24.00 -11.62
C GLN A 246 8.36 -23.52 -12.43
N TRP A 247 9.15 -24.44 -13.00
CA TRP A 247 10.29 -24.08 -13.84
C TRP A 247 9.87 -23.60 -15.22
N LEU A 248 8.72 -24.08 -15.75
CA LEU A 248 8.09 -23.47 -16.94
C LEU A 248 7.71 -22.02 -16.68
N VAL A 249 7.05 -21.74 -15.54
CA VAL A 249 6.70 -20.37 -15.13
C VAL A 249 7.94 -19.48 -15.05
N ALA A 250 9.00 -19.92 -14.35
CA ALA A 250 10.23 -19.15 -14.29
C ALA A 250 10.86 -18.92 -15.67
N SER A 251 10.85 -19.94 -16.54
CA SER A 251 11.42 -19.83 -17.88
C SER A 251 10.66 -18.82 -18.74
N ILE A 252 9.32 -18.87 -18.77
CA ILE A 252 8.51 -17.95 -19.59
C ILE A 252 8.49 -16.52 -19.03
N SER A 253 8.63 -16.36 -17.70
CA SER A 253 8.77 -15.06 -17.07
C SER A 253 10.08 -14.36 -17.45
N LEU A 254 11.18 -15.13 -17.54
CA LEU A 254 12.53 -14.61 -17.73
C LEU A 254 13.02 -14.60 -19.18
N VAL A 255 12.30 -15.24 -20.11
CA VAL A 255 12.75 -15.33 -21.51
C VAL A 255 12.70 -13.99 -22.21
N GLU A 256 13.76 -13.68 -22.96
CA GLU A 256 13.76 -12.55 -23.89
C GLU A 256 12.92 -12.90 -25.14
N PRO A 257 12.02 -12.01 -25.60
CA PRO A 257 11.04 -12.35 -26.63
C PRO A 257 11.63 -12.81 -27.98
N GLN A 258 12.84 -12.41 -28.32
CA GLN A 258 13.49 -12.74 -29.60
C GLN A 258 14.36 -14.01 -29.55
N GLN A 259 14.39 -14.75 -28.44
CA GLN A 259 15.19 -15.97 -28.36
C GLN A 259 14.59 -17.14 -29.15
N ALA A 260 15.44 -17.95 -29.80
CA ALA A 260 15.02 -19.10 -30.60
C ALA A 260 14.19 -20.14 -29.82
N VAL A 261 14.38 -20.23 -28.50
CA VAL A 261 13.69 -21.21 -27.64
C VAL A 261 12.27 -20.79 -27.25
N VAL A 262 11.83 -19.57 -27.58
CA VAL A 262 10.52 -19.03 -27.19
C VAL A 262 9.37 -19.89 -27.69
N GLN A 263 9.42 -20.38 -28.94
CA GLN A 263 8.35 -21.21 -29.50
C GLN A 263 8.15 -22.53 -28.73
N ASN A 264 9.23 -23.10 -28.19
CA ASN A 264 9.15 -24.28 -27.33
C ASN A 264 8.43 -23.97 -26.01
N LEU A 265 8.67 -22.78 -25.44
CA LEU A 265 8.02 -22.33 -24.21
C LEU A 265 6.54 -21.98 -24.45
N LEU A 266 6.21 -21.34 -25.57
CA LEU A 266 4.83 -21.05 -25.96
C LEU A 266 4.02 -22.34 -26.20
N GLY A 267 4.62 -23.33 -26.88
CA GLY A 267 4.01 -24.64 -27.05
C GLY A 267 3.75 -25.37 -25.72
N ALA A 268 4.68 -25.27 -24.77
CA ALA A 268 4.49 -25.82 -23.42
C ALA A 268 3.42 -25.06 -22.62
N ALA A 269 3.41 -23.73 -22.72
CA ALA A 269 2.42 -22.86 -22.09
C ALA A 269 0.99 -23.17 -22.55
N ALA A 270 0.79 -23.46 -23.84
CA ALA A 270 -0.53 -23.81 -24.40
C ALA A 270 -1.15 -25.07 -23.76
N ASN A 271 -0.34 -25.94 -23.17
CA ASN A 271 -0.81 -27.16 -22.50
C ASN A 271 -1.21 -26.93 -21.04
N VAL A 272 -1.02 -25.73 -20.48
CA VAL A 272 -1.41 -25.43 -19.10
C VAL A 272 -2.89 -25.04 -19.05
N GLY A 273 -3.70 -25.89 -18.41
CA GLY A 273 -5.14 -25.68 -18.29
C GLY A 273 -5.53 -24.54 -17.34
N ILE A 274 -6.71 -23.96 -17.56
CA ILE A 274 -7.27 -22.82 -16.81
C ILE A 274 -7.42 -23.06 -15.30
N ALA A 275 -7.55 -24.32 -14.86
CA ALA A 275 -7.66 -24.68 -13.44
C ALA A 275 -6.30 -24.67 -12.72
N SER A 276 -5.19 -24.55 -13.46
CA SER A 276 -3.86 -24.48 -12.90
C SER A 276 -3.64 -23.14 -12.19
N PRO A 277 -3.05 -23.11 -10.98
CA PRO A 277 -2.69 -21.86 -10.31
C PRO A 277 -1.64 -21.06 -11.09
N ALA A 278 -0.89 -21.69 -12.00
CA ALA A 278 0.09 -21.02 -12.86
C ALA A 278 -0.53 -20.34 -14.09
N TYR A 279 -1.78 -20.66 -14.42
CA TYR A 279 -2.42 -20.20 -15.66
C TYR A 279 -2.40 -18.67 -15.83
N PRO A 280 -2.73 -17.84 -14.82
CA PRO A 280 -2.74 -16.39 -14.99
C PRO A 280 -1.35 -15.83 -15.34
N THR A 281 -0.30 -16.30 -14.67
CA THR A 281 1.09 -15.90 -14.93
C THR A 281 1.54 -16.31 -16.32
N ILE A 282 1.25 -17.54 -16.73
CA ILE A 282 1.58 -18.03 -18.07
C ILE A 282 0.83 -17.22 -19.13
N ALA A 283 -0.47 -17.02 -18.95
CA ALA A 283 -1.30 -16.24 -19.87
C ALA A 283 -0.76 -14.81 -20.04
N TYR A 284 -0.37 -14.17 -18.94
CA TYR A 284 0.26 -12.85 -18.97
C TYR A 284 1.56 -12.86 -19.80
N HIS A 285 2.50 -13.78 -19.52
CA HIS A 285 3.78 -13.77 -20.23
C HIS A 285 3.67 -14.22 -21.70
N VAL A 286 2.70 -15.06 -22.06
CA VAL A 286 2.36 -15.32 -23.47
C VAL A 286 1.95 -14.01 -24.15
N GLY A 287 1.05 -13.22 -23.54
CA GLY A 287 0.67 -11.91 -24.05
C GLY A 287 1.87 -10.97 -24.20
N ARG A 288 2.70 -10.84 -23.16
CA ARG A 288 3.92 -10.01 -23.17
C ARG A 288 4.84 -10.38 -24.34
N ILE A 289 5.07 -11.67 -24.56
CA ILE A 289 5.95 -12.17 -25.62
C ILE A 289 5.37 -11.85 -27.00
N LEU A 290 4.08 -12.12 -27.23
CA LEU A 290 3.42 -11.83 -28.51
C LEU A 290 3.48 -10.33 -28.84
N ILE A 291 3.22 -9.47 -27.86
CA ILE A 291 3.32 -8.01 -28.01
C ILE A 291 4.74 -7.61 -28.40
N ALA A 292 5.75 -8.09 -27.67
CA ALA A 292 7.15 -7.77 -27.94
C ALA A 292 7.69 -8.34 -29.26
N GLN A 293 7.04 -9.36 -29.83
CA GLN A 293 7.33 -9.89 -31.16
C GLN A 293 6.59 -9.15 -32.28
N GLY A 294 5.78 -8.13 -31.95
CA GLY A 294 4.95 -7.39 -32.92
C GLY A 294 3.71 -8.15 -33.40
N GLN A 295 3.40 -9.30 -32.79
CA GLN A 295 2.23 -10.15 -33.11
C GLN A 295 0.97 -9.60 -32.41
N THR A 296 0.58 -8.38 -32.79
CA THR A 296 -0.44 -7.62 -32.07
C THR A 296 -1.86 -8.20 -32.20
N GLU A 297 -2.21 -8.76 -33.36
CA GLU A 297 -3.50 -9.44 -33.56
C GLU A 297 -3.60 -10.72 -32.72
N GLU A 298 -2.54 -11.53 -32.71
CA GLU A 298 -2.46 -12.75 -31.91
C GLU A 298 -2.47 -12.44 -30.41
N ALA A 299 -1.74 -11.41 -29.99
CA ALA A 299 -1.76 -10.92 -28.61
C ALA A 299 -3.17 -10.52 -28.17
N ARG A 300 -3.90 -9.77 -29.01
CA ARG A 300 -5.30 -9.39 -28.74
C ARG A 300 -6.20 -10.61 -28.62
N ALA A 301 -6.15 -11.52 -29.59
CA ALA A 301 -6.98 -12.73 -29.57
C ALA A 301 -6.72 -13.60 -28.33
N HIS A 302 -5.45 -13.75 -27.94
CA HIS A 302 -5.05 -14.45 -26.72
C HIS A 302 -5.61 -13.78 -25.46
N LEU A 303 -5.37 -12.47 -25.30
CA LEU A 303 -5.81 -11.71 -24.13
C LEU A 303 -7.34 -11.65 -24.03
N ASP A 304 -8.05 -11.45 -25.13
CA ASP A 304 -9.53 -11.46 -25.16
C ASP A 304 -10.07 -12.83 -24.74
N THR A 305 -9.44 -13.92 -25.20
CA THR A 305 -9.82 -15.28 -24.81
C THR A 305 -9.58 -15.53 -23.31
N VAL A 306 -8.45 -15.08 -22.77
CA VAL A 306 -8.12 -15.23 -21.35
C VAL A 306 -9.11 -14.42 -20.51
N LEU A 307 -9.30 -13.14 -20.81
CA LEU A 307 -10.23 -12.25 -20.09
C LEU A 307 -11.66 -12.79 -20.11
N LEU A 308 -12.13 -13.31 -21.25
CA LEU A 308 -13.45 -13.92 -21.36
C LEU A 308 -13.61 -15.17 -20.48
N ARG A 309 -12.59 -16.03 -20.44
CA ARG A 309 -12.66 -17.32 -19.73
C ARG A 309 -12.43 -17.21 -18.23
N THR A 310 -11.52 -16.32 -17.80
CA THR A 310 -11.07 -16.29 -16.39
C THR A 310 -11.34 -14.96 -15.69
N GLY A 311 -11.73 -13.90 -16.41
CA GLY A 311 -11.82 -12.54 -15.85
C GLY A 311 -12.67 -12.41 -14.59
N LYS A 312 -13.75 -13.19 -14.45
CA LYS A 312 -14.61 -13.19 -13.26
C LYS A 312 -14.04 -13.93 -12.04
N THR A 313 -13.02 -14.77 -12.25
CA THR A 313 -12.42 -15.63 -11.22
C THR A 313 -11.02 -15.20 -10.79
N LEU A 314 -10.38 -14.33 -11.58
CA LEU A 314 -9.05 -13.81 -11.28
C LEU A 314 -9.08 -12.87 -10.07
N SER A 315 -7.97 -12.84 -9.33
CA SER A 315 -7.71 -11.73 -8.41
C SER A 315 -7.63 -10.42 -9.19
N HIS A 316 -7.96 -9.28 -8.55
CA HIS A 316 -7.81 -7.97 -9.18
C HIS A 316 -6.38 -7.74 -9.69
N SER A 317 -5.35 -8.19 -8.97
CA SER A 317 -3.96 -8.09 -9.42
C SER A 317 -3.71 -8.80 -10.76
N SER A 318 -4.20 -10.03 -10.92
CA SER A 318 -4.01 -10.80 -12.15
C SER A 318 -4.85 -10.24 -13.30
N LEU A 319 -6.07 -9.79 -13.00
CA LEU A 319 -6.97 -9.17 -13.97
C LEU A 319 -6.36 -7.86 -14.50
N ASN A 320 -5.93 -6.96 -13.60
CA ASN A 320 -5.32 -5.69 -13.95
C ASN A 320 -4.07 -5.88 -14.81
N ALA A 321 -3.21 -6.85 -14.50
CA ALA A 321 -2.02 -7.12 -15.30
C ALA A 321 -2.36 -7.52 -16.75
N LEU A 322 -3.41 -8.33 -16.96
CA LEU A 322 -3.89 -8.70 -18.30
C LEU A 322 -4.55 -7.53 -19.02
N LEU A 323 -5.32 -6.71 -18.29
CA LEU A 323 -5.93 -5.48 -18.82
C LEU A 323 -4.85 -4.49 -19.28
N SER A 324 -3.77 -4.32 -18.51
CA SER A 324 -2.61 -3.51 -18.90
C SER A 324 -1.98 -3.98 -20.22
N LEU A 325 -1.75 -5.30 -20.40
CA LEU A 325 -1.24 -5.78 -21.69
C LEU A 325 -2.25 -5.54 -22.82
N ARG A 326 -3.54 -5.67 -22.53
CA ARG A 326 -4.59 -5.51 -23.53
C ARG A 326 -4.76 -4.07 -24.00
N SER A 327 -4.50 -3.09 -23.14
CA SER A 327 -4.53 -1.66 -23.51
C SER A 327 -3.36 -1.27 -24.41
N LEU A 328 -2.18 -1.88 -24.27
CA LEU A 328 -1.01 -1.62 -25.13
C LEU A 328 -1.26 -1.95 -26.61
N VAL A 329 -2.09 -2.96 -26.89
CA VAL A 329 -2.44 -3.40 -28.25
C VAL A 329 -3.81 -2.91 -28.70
N ALA A 330 -4.37 -1.89 -28.05
CA ALA A 330 -5.62 -1.27 -28.47
C ALA A 330 -5.53 -0.71 -29.90
N ARG A 331 -6.60 -0.88 -30.66
CA ARG A 331 -6.75 -0.39 -32.04
C ARG A 331 -7.07 1.10 -32.10
N ASP A 332 -7.74 1.60 -31.07
CA ASP A 332 -8.21 2.98 -31.00
C ASP A 332 -8.32 3.45 -29.53
N LEU A 333 -8.65 4.73 -29.38
CA LEU A 333 -8.82 5.40 -28.09
C LEU A 333 -9.91 4.75 -27.24
N SER A 334 -11.05 4.36 -27.85
CA SER A 334 -12.17 3.76 -27.12
C SER A 334 -11.78 2.41 -26.53
N GLU A 335 -11.09 1.60 -27.32
CA GLU A 335 -10.58 0.31 -26.88
C GLU A 335 -9.50 0.45 -25.80
N TYR A 336 -8.60 1.43 -25.93
CA TYR A 336 -7.59 1.70 -24.90
C TYR A 336 -8.26 2.00 -23.55
N PHE A 337 -9.22 2.93 -23.54
CA PHE A 337 -9.92 3.34 -22.32
C PHE A 337 -10.81 2.23 -21.75
N LYS A 338 -11.32 1.32 -22.57
CA LYS A 338 -12.03 0.12 -22.08
C LYS A 338 -11.13 -0.79 -21.24
N TYR A 339 -9.85 -0.91 -21.58
CA TYR A 339 -8.91 -1.83 -20.94
C TYR A 339 -7.91 -1.14 -19.99
N SER A 340 -7.85 0.19 -19.96
CA SER A 340 -6.99 0.94 -19.03
C SER A 340 -7.66 1.23 -17.69
N ILE A 341 -8.93 0.83 -17.49
CA ILE A 341 -9.62 0.93 -16.21
C ILE A 341 -9.33 -0.30 -15.36
N GLN A 342 -8.91 -0.08 -14.13
CA GLN A 342 -8.49 -1.09 -13.16
C GLN A 342 -9.16 -0.88 -11.81
N ILE A 343 -9.19 -1.94 -11.00
CA ILE A 343 -9.68 -1.89 -9.62
C ILE A 343 -8.49 -2.19 -8.69
N PRO A 344 -8.24 -1.38 -7.65
CA PRO A 344 -7.16 -1.64 -6.71
C PRO A 344 -7.16 -3.09 -6.19
N CYS A 345 -5.97 -3.70 -6.17
CA CYS A 345 -5.81 -5.06 -5.61
C CYS A 345 -5.80 -5.05 -4.08
N ALA A 346 -5.36 -3.93 -3.49
CA ALA A 346 -5.40 -3.61 -2.08
C ALA A 346 -5.23 -2.10 -1.90
N VAL A 347 -5.69 -1.58 -0.77
CA VAL A 347 -5.51 -0.18 -0.39
C VAL A 347 -4.79 -0.19 0.95
N PHE A 348 -3.64 0.45 1.01
CA PHE A 348 -2.85 0.60 2.23
C PHE A 348 -2.57 2.08 2.45
N ARG A 349 -2.57 2.51 3.71
CA ARG A 349 -1.94 3.77 4.11
C ARG A 349 -0.52 3.42 4.56
N GLY A 350 0.47 4.24 4.18
CA GLY A 350 1.89 4.00 4.43
C GLY A 350 2.24 3.55 5.85
N ASP A 351 3.40 2.89 5.95
CA ASP A 351 3.99 2.15 7.07
C ASP A 351 3.27 2.30 8.44
N ASP A 352 2.59 1.22 8.85
CA ASP A 352 2.20 0.90 10.23
C ASP A 352 0.98 1.59 10.91
N SER A 353 0.03 2.20 10.19
CA SER A 353 -1.21 2.68 10.84
C SER A 353 -2.43 1.76 10.63
N ASN A 354 -2.94 1.17 11.72
CA ASN A 354 -4.21 0.42 11.80
C ASN A 354 -5.47 1.31 11.64
N TYR A 355 -5.37 2.43 10.93
CA TYR A 355 -6.51 3.32 10.68
C TYR A 355 -7.09 3.01 9.30
N GLU A 356 -8.22 2.31 9.27
CA GLU A 356 -9.02 2.20 8.05
C GLU A 356 -9.67 3.57 7.78
N PRO A 357 -9.38 4.23 6.64
CA PRO A 357 -10.09 5.46 6.32
C PRO A 357 -11.58 5.17 6.19
N GLU A 358 -12.44 6.11 6.60
CA GLU A 358 -13.90 5.94 6.61
C GLU A 358 -14.47 5.55 5.23
N ASN A 359 -13.76 5.88 4.15
CA ASN A 359 -14.10 5.57 2.76
C ASN A 359 -13.33 4.37 2.16
N LEU A 360 -12.62 3.54 2.94
CA LEU A 360 -11.80 2.43 2.44
C LEU A 360 -12.56 1.49 1.50
N GLN A 361 -13.81 1.15 1.84
CA GLN A 361 -14.64 0.29 1.00
C GLN A 361 -15.00 0.90 -0.35
N LYS A 362 -15.12 2.23 -0.40
CA LYS A 362 -15.37 2.98 -1.64
C LYS A 362 -14.10 2.96 -2.49
N VAL A 363 -12.95 3.34 -1.91
CA VAL A 363 -11.66 3.42 -2.60
C VAL A 363 -11.20 2.05 -3.12
N ALA A 364 -11.39 0.99 -2.34
CA ALA A 364 -11.02 -0.37 -2.76
C ALA A 364 -11.84 -0.92 -3.95
N LYS A 365 -12.94 -0.25 -4.32
CA LYS A 365 -13.80 -0.59 -5.45
C LYS A 365 -13.79 0.48 -6.55
N ALA A 366 -13.07 1.58 -6.33
CA ALA A 366 -12.98 2.69 -7.26
C ALA A 366 -12.27 2.22 -8.54
N ALA A 367 -12.88 2.53 -9.67
CA ALA A 367 -12.25 2.37 -10.97
C ALA A 367 -11.15 3.44 -11.12
N GLN A 368 -9.94 3.02 -11.52
CA GLN A 368 -8.79 3.91 -11.68
C GLN A 368 -8.10 3.65 -13.02
N PHE A 369 -7.40 4.65 -13.55
CA PHE A 369 -6.57 4.45 -14.74
C PHE A 369 -5.31 3.65 -14.40
N SER A 370 -4.93 2.73 -15.28
CA SER A 370 -3.77 1.85 -15.12
C SER A 370 -2.44 2.59 -15.19
N ASP A 371 -2.37 3.64 -16.02
CA ASP A 371 -1.17 4.45 -16.23
C ASP A 371 -1.54 5.94 -16.37
N PRO A 372 -1.81 6.61 -15.24
CA PRO A 372 -2.09 8.04 -15.23
C PRO A 372 -0.88 8.88 -15.65
N VAL A 373 0.35 8.38 -15.52
CA VAL A 373 1.57 9.10 -15.96
C VAL A 373 1.58 9.19 -17.48
N PHE A 374 1.33 8.07 -18.18
CA PHE A 374 1.19 8.05 -19.62
C PHE A 374 0.07 8.99 -20.10
N LEU A 375 -1.11 8.93 -19.48
CA LEU A 375 -2.23 9.82 -19.80
C LEU A 375 -1.86 11.30 -19.60
N ASN A 376 -1.08 11.60 -18.57
CA ASN A 376 -0.68 12.96 -18.29
C ASN A 376 0.45 13.47 -19.20
N THR A 377 1.34 12.60 -19.70
CA THR A 377 2.57 12.99 -20.42
C THR A 377 2.54 12.76 -21.94
N GLN A 378 1.81 11.76 -22.42
CA GLN A 378 1.92 11.29 -23.81
C GLN A 378 0.62 11.38 -24.63
N ILE A 379 -0.52 11.64 -23.98
CA ILE A 379 -1.79 11.86 -24.67
C ILE A 379 -2.03 13.36 -24.88
N PRO A 380 -2.25 13.82 -26.13
CA PRO A 380 -2.56 15.22 -26.40
C PRO A 380 -3.96 15.59 -25.88
N LEU A 381 -4.18 16.87 -25.58
CA LEU A 381 -5.44 17.41 -25.07
C LEU A 381 -6.64 17.01 -25.94
N SER A 382 -6.48 16.98 -27.26
CA SER A 382 -7.56 16.61 -28.19
C SER A 382 -8.09 15.20 -27.93
N LEU A 383 -7.19 14.23 -27.69
CA LEU A 383 -7.58 12.86 -27.37
C LEU A 383 -8.08 12.71 -25.94
N LEU A 384 -7.55 13.47 -24.97
CA LEU A 384 -8.11 13.49 -23.60
C LEU A 384 -9.56 14.02 -23.60
N ALA A 385 -9.83 15.07 -24.38
CA ALA A 385 -11.15 15.65 -24.52
C ALA A 385 -12.13 14.70 -25.23
N GLU A 386 -11.69 13.97 -26.26
CA GLU A 386 -12.48 12.89 -26.88
C GLU A 386 -12.77 11.78 -25.87
N ALA A 387 -11.75 11.37 -25.11
CA ALA A 387 -11.87 10.31 -24.14
C ALA A 387 -12.84 10.63 -23.00
N ALA A 388 -12.90 11.89 -22.54
CA ALA A 388 -13.87 12.34 -21.55
C ALA A 388 -15.35 12.13 -21.98
N MET A 389 -15.59 11.96 -23.28
CA MET A 389 -16.91 11.74 -23.87
C MET A 389 -17.22 10.25 -24.14
N ILE A 390 -16.29 9.34 -23.85
CA ILE A 390 -16.50 7.89 -24.03
C ILE A 390 -17.53 7.37 -23.01
N ASN A 391 -18.49 6.59 -23.50
CA ASN A 391 -19.43 5.87 -22.65
C ASN A 391 -18.77 4.67 -21.96
N GLY A 392 -19.09 4.44 -20.68
CA GLY A 392 -18.65 3.24 -19.95
C GLY A 392 -17.34 3.34 -19.17
N LEU A 393 -16.77 4.55 -19.03
CA LEU A 393 -15.58 4.81 -18.19
C LEU A 393 -15.82 4.60 -16.68
N GLY A 394 -17.08 4.63 -16.24
CA GLY A 394 -17.43 4.76 -14.83
C GLY A 394 -17.37 6.22 -14.36
N ASP A 395 -18.06 6.52 -13.26
CA ASP A 395 -18.29 7.91 -12.84
C ASP A 395 -17.01 8.63 -12.42
N GLU A 396 -16.15 7.97 -11.63
CA GLU A 396 -14.90 8.56 -11.11
C GLU A 396 -13.87 8.80 -12.23
N PRO A 397 -13.51 7.82 -13.08
CA PRO A 397 -12.62 8.08 -14.21
C PRO A 397 -13.14 9.14 -15.19
N ARG A 398 -14.46 9.17 -15.46
CA ARG A 398 -15.07 10.19 -16.32
C ARG A 398 -14.97 11.57 -15.68
N GLN A 399 -15.25 11.71 -14.38
CA GLN A 399 -15.12 12.97 -13.66
C GLN A 399 -13.66 13.48 -13.68
N ALA A 400 -12.70 12.61 -13.32
CA ALA A 400 -11.28 12.94 -13.30
C ALA A 400 -10.79 13.43 -14.66
N LEU A 401 -11.09 12.66 -15.72
CA LEU A 401 -10.66 12.96 -17.08
C LEU A 401 -11.30 14.24 -17.62
N THR A 402 -12.58 14.48 -17.31
CA THR A 402 -13.29 15.70 -17.74
C THR A 402 -12.71 16.94 -17.06
N ILE A 403 -12.48 16.89 -15.74
CA ILE A 403 -11.84 17.97 -14.99
C ILE A 403 -10.45 18.24 -15.58
N THR A 404 -9.60 17.22 -15.65
CA THR A 404 -8.23 17.35 -16.15
C THR A 404 -8.17 17.92 -17.56
N SER A 405 -9.00 17.42 -18.47
CA SER A 405 -9.04 17.91 -19.86
C SER A 405 -9.51 19.36 -19.94
N TRP A 406 -10.53 19.74 -19.16
CA TRP A 406 -11.04 21.11 -19.15
C TRP A 406 -10.01 22.10 -18.58
N VAL A 407 -9.35 21.76 -17.46
CA VAL A 407 -8.30 22.61 -16.88
C VAL A 407 -7.12 22.75 -17.85
N ARG A 408 -6.68 21.65 -18.50
CA ARG A 408 -5.62 21.70 -19.52
C ARG A 408 -5.98 22.62 -20.68
N ALA A 409 -7.22 22.53 -21.19
CA ALA A 409 -7.70 23.39 -22.27
C ALA A 409 -7.66 24.88 -21.88
N VAL A 410 -8.05 25.22 -20.66
CA VAL A 410 -7.95 26.60 -20.13
C VAL A 410 -6.50 27.09 -20.09
N LEU A 411 -5.57 26.26 -19.60
CA LEU A 411 -4.17 26.66 -19.43
C LEU A 411 -3.39 26.74 -20.76
N LEU A 412 -3.81 25.95 -21.75
CA LEU A 412 -3.30 26.00 -23.12
C LEU A 412 -3.97 27.10 -23.96
N GLU A 413 -4.98 27.77 -23.40
CA GLU A 413 -5.81 28.79 -24.05
C GLU A 413 -6.59 28.24 -25.27
N ASP A 414 -6.82 26.92 -25.30
CA ASP A 414 -7.74 26.27 -26.25
C ASP A 414 -9.18 26.36 -25.73
N TYR A 415 -9.74 27.56 -25.84
CA TYR A 415 -11.09 27.84 -25.39
C TYR A 415 -12.18 27.17 -26.22
N VAL A 416 -11.85 26.69 -27.43
CA VAL A 416 -12.75 25.89 -28.26
C VAL A 416 -12.96 24.53 -27.61
N THR A 417 -11.88 23.85 -27.24
CA THR A 417 -11.95 22.56 -26.54
C THR A 417 -12.53 22.72 -25.13
N ALA A 418 -12.14 23.76 -24.39
CA ALA A 418 -12.71 24.02 -23.07
C ALA A 418 -14.24 24.24 -23.13
N SER A 419 -14.74 24.95 -24.14
CA SER A 419 -16.19 25.18 -24.30
C SER A 419 -16.94 23.89 -24.67
N LYS A 420 -16.34 23.00 -25.46
CA LYS A 420 -16.92 21.67 -25.76
C LYS A 420 -17.07 20.82 -24.50
N LEU A 421 -16.09 20.88 -23.59
CA LEU A 421 -16.07 20.11 -22.35
C LEU A 421 -16.95 20.70 -21.23
N SER A 422 -17.35 21.96 -21.32
CA SER A 422 -18.12 22.64 -20.25
C SER A 422 -19.44 21.96 -19.91
N ALA A 423 -20.16 21.43 -20.91
CA ALA A 423 -21.40 20.69 -20.65
C ALA A 423 -21.14 19.41 -19.85
N ALA A 424 -20.16 18.60 -20.27
CA ALA A 424 -19.75 17.38 -19.57
C ALA A 424 -19.23 17.69 -18.15
N LEU A 425 -18.47 18.78 -17.98
CA LEU A 425 -17.98 19.20 -16.66
C LEU A 425 -19.14 19.56 -15.72
N GLY A 426 -20.16 20.27 -16.21
CA GLY A 426 -21.36 20.58 -15.44
C GLY A 426 -22.25 19.36 -15.15
N GLU A 427 -22.12 18.27 -15.91
CA GLU A 427 -22.78 16.99 -15.61
C GLU A 427 -22.06 16.21 -14.53
N VAL A 428 -20.72 16.05 -14.66
CA VAL A 428 -19.91 15.24 -13.73
C VAL A 428 -19.58 15.97 -12.44
N VAL A 429 -19.65 17.31 -12.43
CA VAL A 429 -19.54 18.16 -11.23
C VAL A 429 -20.69 19.16 -11.24
N PRO A 430 -21.91 18.76 -10.78
CA PRO A 430 -23.10 19.60 -10.84
C PRO A 430 -22.95 20.99 -10.20
N GLU A 431 -22.17 21.10 -9.14
CA GLU A 431 -21.90 22.37 -8.45
C GLU A 431 -21.14 23.37 -9.33
N SER A 432 -20.42 22.90 -10.34
CA SER A 432 -19.67 23.73 -11.30
C SER A 432 -20.54 24.31 -12.41
N LYS A 433 -21.77 23.79 -12.59
CA LYS A 433 -22.64 24.04 -13.75
C LYS A 433 -22.84 25.53 -14.05
N GLN A 434 -23.11 26.34 -13.03
CA GLN A 434 -23.30 27.79 -13.22
C GLN A 434 -22.02 28.49 -13.70
N PHE A 435 -20.84 28.04 -13.25
CA PHE A 435 -19.56 28.63 -13.60
C PHE A 435 -19.18 28.30 -15.04
N VAL A 436 -19.38 27.05 -15.46
CA VAL A 436 -19.07 26.60 -16.81
C VAL A 436 -20.05 27.15 -17.85
N ILE A 437 -21.30 27.41 -17.48
CA ILE A 437 -22.27 28.16 -18.32
C ILE A 437 -21.75 29.59 -18.54
N ARG A 438 -21.36 30.29 -17.48
CA ARG A 438 -20.80 31.65 -17.61
C ARG A 438 -19.56 31.67 -18.49
N PHE A 439 -18.65 30.72 -18.33
CA PHE A 439 -17.49 30.56 -19.22
C PHE A 439 -17.88 30.37 -20.69
N ALA A 440 -18.94 29.59 -20.96
CA ALA A 440 -19.42 29.35 -22.31
C ALA A 440 -20.04 30.62 -22.95
N GLU A 441 -20.72 31.46 -22.16
CA GLU A 441 -21.34 32.73 -22.59
C GLU A 441 -20.33 33.83 -22.99
N GLU A 442 -19.12 33.80 -22.42
CA GLU A 442 -18.06 34.77 -22.72
C GLU A 442 -17.62 34.69 -24.20
N LYS A 443 -17.59 35.84 -24.88
CA LYS A 443 -17.25 35.93 -26.32
C LYS A 443 -15.77 36.16 -26.58
N LEU A 444 -15.11 36.91 -25.68
CA LEU A 444 -13.70 37.28 -25.81
C LEU A 444 -12.82 36.28 -25.06
N SER A 445 -11.60 36.07 -25.56
CA SER A 445 -10.61 35.20 -24.92
C SER A 445 -10.27 35.67 -23.49
N THR A 446 -10.20 36.98 -23.26
CA THR A 446 -9.97 37.57 -21.93
C THR A 446 -11.12 37.27 -20.96
N GLY A 447 -12.36 37.38 -21.42
CA GLY A 447 -13.57 37.01 -20.66
C GLY A 447 -13.60 35.52 -20.32
N LYS A 448 -13.29 34.67 -21.30
CA LYS A 448 -13.18 33.22 -21.10
C LYS A 448 -12.09 32.87 -20.08
N LYS A 449 -10.91 33.50 -20.16
CA LYS A 449 -9.83 33.31 -19.18
C LYS A 449 -10.29 33.66 -17.76
N PHE A 450 -10.92 34.82 -17.58
CA PHE A 450 -11.39 35.25 -16.27
C PHE A 450 -12.50 34.35 -15.72
N ALA A 451 -13.52 34.02 -16.53
CA ALA A 451 -14.61 33.14 -16.11
C ALA A 451 -14.10 31.73 -15.75
N ALA A 452 -13.10 31.21 -16.47
CA ALA A 452 -12.46 29.95 -16.13
C ALA A 452 -11.69 30.02 -14.82
N VAL A 453 -10.88 31.07 -14.60
CA VAL A 453 -10.17 31.28 -13.33
C VAL A 453 -11.14 31.46 -12.17
N PHE A 454 -12.24 32.17 -12.38
CA PHE A 454 -13.29 32.31 -11.38
C PHE A 454 -13.86 30.94 -10.99
N CYS A 455 -14.15 30.06 -11.95
CA CYS A 455 -14.51 28.67 -11.68
C CYS A 455 -13.42 27.96 -10.83
N LEU A 456 -12.16 27.99 -11.28
CA LEU A 456 -11.06 27.29 -10.60
C LEU A 456 -10.86 27.76 -9.14
N LEU A 457 -11.04 29.06 -8.86
CA LEU A 457 -10.96 29.62 -7.51
C LEU A 457 -12.02 29.04 -6.55
N HIS A 458 -13.16 28.57 -7.08
CA HIS A 458 -14.21 27.89 -6.30
C HIS A 458 -14.02 26.38 -6.16
N PHE A 459 -13.15 25.77 -6.96
CA PHE A 459 -12.93 24.32 -6.97
C PHE A 459 -11.45 23.97 -6.76
N PRO A 460 -10.98 23.97 -5.49
CA PRO A 460 -9.61 23.59 -5.15
C PRO A 460 -9.19 22.20 -5.65
N GLY A 461 -10.12 21.26 -5.83
CA GLY A 461 -9.82 19.94 -6.39
C GLY A 461 -9.64 19.89 -7.91
N PHE A 462 -9.83 21.01 -8.63
CA PHE A 462 -9.67 21.04 -10.09
C PHE A 462 -8.20 21.17 -10.46
N GLN A 463 -7.69 20.16 -11.16
CA GLN A 463 -6.28 20.02 -11.49
C GLN A 463 -6.06 19.55 -12.94
N PRO A 464 -4.96 19.96 -13.58
CA PRO A 464 -4.62 19.63 -14.96
C PRO A 464 -3.89 18.28 -15.10
N PHE A 465 -3.94 17.41 -14.09
CA PHE A 465 -3.38 16.07 -14.15
C PHE A 465 -4.26 15.07 -13.42
N LEU A 466 -4.24 13.84 -13.89
CA LEU A 466 -4.78 12.68 -13.19
C LEU A 466 -3.83 12.33 -12.04
N ASP A 467 -4.38 12.10 -10.86
CA ASP A 467 -3.60 11.74 -9.68
C ASP A 467 -3.08 10.30 -9.81
N PRO A 468 -1.75 10.09 -9.82
CA PRO A 468 -1.20 8.75 -9.93
C PRO A 468 -1.29 7.88 -8.68
N GLN A 469 -1.62 8.46 -7.51
CA GLN A 469 -1.74 7.72 -6.26
C GLN A 469 -3.18 7.21 -6.00
N GLY A 470 -4.09 7.44 -6.95
CA GLY A 470 -5.51 7.19 -6.78
C GLY A 470 -6.17 8.30 -5.97
N GLU A 471 -7.41 8.66 -6.31
CA GLU A 471 -8.10 9.83 -5.74
C GLU A 471 -8.40 9.67 -4.23
N PHE A 472 -7.43 9.96 -3.37
CA PHE A 472 -7.68 10.27 -1.96
C PHE A 472 -8.20 11.71 -1.82
N ARG A 473 -9.19 12.07 -2.63
CA ARG A 473 -9.60 13.47 -2.74
C ARG A 473 -10.50 13.88 -1.59
N ILE A 474 -10.10 15.00 -0.97
CA ILE A 474 -11.00 15.93 -0.30
C ILE A 474 -12.08 16.36 -1.31
N PRO A 475 -13.33 16.62 -0.89
CA PRO A 475 -14.37 17.11 -1.79
C PRO A 475 -13.88 18.24 -2.70
N LEU A 476 -14.22 18.20 -3.99
CA LEU A 476 -13.65 19.09 -5.04
C LEU A 476 -13.76 20.60 -4.74
N LYS A 477 -14.71 21.00 -3.89
CA LYS A 477 -15.00 22.39 -3.49
C LYS A 477 -14.32 22.78 -2.17
N GLN A 478 -13.78 21.82 -1.42
CA GLN A 478 -13.19 22.04 -0.11
C GLN A 478 -11.68 22.25 -0.24
N ILE A 479 -11.15 23.18 0.56
CA ILE A 479 -9.71 23.39 0.66
C ILE A 479 -9.08 22.31 1.52
N ASP A 480 -7.98 21.73 1.03
CA ASP A 480 -7.03 20.99 1.84
C ASP A 480 -6.09 21.95 2.60
N ASN A 481 -6.03 21.81 3.92
CA ASN A 481 -5.10 22.57 4.75
C ASN A 481 -3.64 22.13 4.57
N TYR A 482 -3.39 20.94 4.01
CA TYR A 482 -2.06 20.40 3.68
C TYR A 482 -1.57 20.81 2.30
N ARG A 483 -2.29 21.73 1.64
CA ARG A 483 -1.95 22.34 0.35
C ARG A 483 -2.05 21.43 -0.88
N ASP A 484 -2.80 20.33 -0.77
CA ASP A 484 -3.20 19.53 -1.93
C ASP A 484 -4.39 20.20 -2.66
N ASN A 485 -4.16 21.42 -3.14
CA ASN A 485 -5.14 22.22 -3.88
C ASN A 485 -4.56 22.69 -5.21
N TRP A 486 -5.38 22.59 -6.25
CA TRP A 486 -5.10 22.98 -7.63
C TRP A 486 -3.88 22.27 -8.19
N TRP A 487 -2.86 23.01 -8.65
CA TRP A 487 -1.64 22.43 -9.20
C TRP A 487 -0.38 23.15 -8.75
N CYS A 488 0.66 22.33 -8.64
CA CYS A 488 2.06 22.73 -8.54
C CYS A 488 2.78 22.37 -9.84
N THR A 489 3.52 23.31 -10.43
CA THR A 489 4.33 23.04 -11.62
C THR A 489 5.49 22.07 -11.32
N ARG A 490 6.07 22.13 -10.10
CA ARG A 490 7.24 21.33 -9.69
C ARG A 490 6.91 19.92 -9.16
N GLN A 491 5.79 19.78 -8.45
CA GLN A 491 5.41 18.52 -7.79
C GLN A 491 5.01 17.41 -8.78
N TYR A 492 4.53 17.79 -9.96
CA TYR A 492 4.23 16.85 -11.04
C TYR A 492 5.52 16.19 -11.58
N ASP A 493 6.59 16.96 -11.76
CA ASP A 493 7.86 16.41 -12.26
C ASP A 493 8.50 15.47 -11.23
N GLU A 494 8.48 15.83 -9.95
CA GLU A 494 8.99 14.98 -8.87
C GLU A 494 8.16 13.70 -8.71
N THR A 495 6.83 13.77 -8.85
CA THR A 495 5.94 12.60 -8.75
C THR A 495 6.05 11.71 -9.99
N ALA A 496 6.08 12.29 -11.19
CA ALA A 496 6.27 11.54 -12.43
C ALA A 496 7.66 10.89 -12.49
N GLN A 497 8.71 11.59 -12.07
CA GLN A 497 10.06 11.04 -11.97
C GLN A 497 10.15 9.94 -10.90
N TRP A 498 9.48 10.10 -9.76
CA TRP A 498 9.38 9.06 -8.74
C TRP A 498 8.61 7.81 -9.24
N LEU A 499 7.55 7.98 -10.01
CA LEU A 499 6.80 6.85 -10.61
C LEU A 499 7.58 6.16 -11.71
N LEU A 500 8.22 6.93 -12.60
CA LEU A 500 9.04 6.39 -13.69
C LEU A 500 10.30 5.66 -13.18
N SER A 501 10.84 6.08 -12.03
CA SER A 501 11.97 5.40 -11.36
C SER A 501 11.58 4.14 -10.59
N ARG A 502 10.29 3.83 -10.44
CA ARG A 502 9.78 2.59 -9.84
C ARG A 502 9.47 1.51 -10.89
N SER A 503 10.32 1.35 -11.92
CA SER A 503 10.24 0.16 -12.78
C SER A 503 10.25 -1.09 -11.89
N GLU A 504 9.27 -1.98 -12.09
CA GLU A 504 9.04 -3.17 -11.23
C GLU A 504 10.21 -4.17 -11.23
N ASP A 505 11.20 -3.97 -12.09
CA ASP A 505 12.40 -4.81 -12.21
C ASP A 505 13.57 -4.34 -11.33
N GLY A 506 13.46 -3.18 -10.67
CA GLY A 506 14.55 -2.61 -9.86
C GLY A 506 15.83 -2.35 -10.67
N SER A 507 15.76 -2.35 -12.00
CA SER A 507 16.94 -2.24 -12.87
C SER A 507 17.39 -0.80 -13.06
N GLY A 508 16.54 0.17 -12.73
CA GLY A 508 16.82 1.60 -12.94
C GLY A 508 17.09 1.96 -14.41
N GLN A 509 16.80 1.05 -15.36
CA GLN A 509 16.87 1.35 -16.78
C GLN A 509 15.54 1.92 -17.23
N GLU A 510 15.58 3.10 -17.83
CA GLU A 510 14.48 3.67 -18.59
C GLU A 510 14.11 2.69 -19.72
N SER A 511 13.16 1.79 -19.46
CA SER A 511 12.47 1.10 -20.55
C SER A 511 11.75 2.18 -21.34
N GLU A 512 12.03 2.29 -22.64
CA GLU A 512 11.19 3.06 -23.56
C GLU A 512 9.73 2.66 -23.27
N ALA A 513 8.92 3.63 -22.84
CA ALA A 513 7.54 3.38 -22.51
C ALA A 513 6.85 2.81 -23.76
N VAL A 514 6.28 1.61 -23.66
CA VAL A 514 5.56 0.99 -24.76
C VAL A 514 4.33 1.85 -25.04
N VAL A 515 4.42 2.68 -26.08
CA VAL A 515 3.32 3.52 -26.53
C VAL A 515 2.25 2.62 -27.17
N PRO A 516 0.97 2.74 -26.78
CA PRO A 516 -0.11 2.01 -27.43
C PRO A 516 -0.10 2.21 -28.95
N SER A 517 -0.33 1.13 -29.70
CA SER A 517 -0.16 1.09 -31.16
C SER A 517 -1.04 2.06 -31.94
N PHE A 518 -2.12 2.57 -31.34
CA PHE A 518 -3.04 3.50 -31.99
C PHE A 518 -2.53 4.95 -32.02
N LEU A 519 -1.50 5.30 -31.24
CA LEU A 519 -0.95 6.66 -31.22
C LEU A 519 0.08 6.86 -32.33
N THR A 520 -0.10 7.95 -33.05
CA THR A 520 0.84 8.41 -34.08
C THR A 520 1.99 9.19 -33.45
N LYS A 521 3.15 9.22 -34.12
CA LYS A 521 4.31 10.01 -33.68
C LYS A 521 3.97 11.50 -33.60
N GLU A 522 3.14 11.98 -34.52
CA GLU A 522 2.65 13.35 -34.57
C GLU A 522 1.83 13.68 -33.31
N GLN A 523 0.93 12.80 -32.88
CA GLN A 523 0.15 12.98 -31.66
C GLN A 523 1.02 13.01 -30.41
N THR A 524 2.02 12.12 -30.30
CA THR A 524 2.98 12.12 -29.19
C THR A 524 3.82 13.40 -29.16
N GLN A 525 4.19 13.94 -30.34
CA GLN A 525 4.90 15.21 -30.45
C GLN A 525 4.04 16.40 -30.03
N VAL A 526 2.75 16.40 -30.38
CA VAL A 526 1.78 17.40 -29.92
C VAL A 526 1.66 17.36 -28.40
N ALA A 527 1.48 16.17 -27.81
CA ALA A 527 1.41 15.99 -26.36
C ALA A 527 2.65 16.56 -25.65
N SER A 528 3.84 16.27 -26.19
CA SER A 528 5.11 16.77 -25.65
C SER A 528 5.19 18.30 -25.68
N THR A 529 4.70 18.91 -26.76
CA THR A 529 4.68 20.37 -26.94
C THR A 529 3.67 21.03 -25.99
N GLU A 530 2.48 20.46 -25.85
CA GLU A 530 1.46 20.90 -24.90
C GLU A 530 1.97 20.81 -23.46
N LEU A 531 2.62 19.70 -23.09
CA LEU A 531 3.20 19.50 -21.76
C LEU A 531 4.30 20.54 -21.47
N ALA A 532 5.16 20.85 -22.44
CA ALA A 532 6.20 21.87 -22.28
C ALA A 532 5.59 23.27 -22.07
N ARG A 533 4.56 23.63 -22.85
CA ARG A 533 3.82 24.90 -22.67
C ARG A 533 3.16 24.96 -21.30
N PHE A 534 2.53 23.88 -20.87
CA PHE A 534 1.92 23.76 -19.55
C PHE A 534 2.95 23.90 -18.41
N ARG A 535 4.09 23.21 -18.49
CA ARG A 535 5.20 23.30 -17.52
C ARG A 535 5.83 24.70 -17.43
N SER A 536 5.80 25.47 -18.51
CA SER A 536 6.31 26.85 -18.50
C SER A 536 5.39 27.84 -17.78
N ARG A 537 4.15 27.44 -17.42
CA ARG A 537 3.20 28.31 -16.73
C ARG A 537 3.43 28.36 -15.22
N VAL A 538 3.07 29.51 -14.64
CA VAL A 538 3.15 29.77 -13.21
C VAL A 538 2.21 28.83 -12.44
N ASN A 539 2.56 28.53 -11.18
CA ASN A 539 1.70 27.76 -10.27
C ASN A 539 0.29 28.37 -10.15
N ALA A 540 -0.68 27.56 -9.70
CA ALA A 540 -2.09 27.96 -9.69
C ALA A 540 -2.34 29.29 -8.97
N PRO A 541 -1.85 29.52 -7.73
CA PRO A 541 -2.09 30.79 -7.05
C PRO A 541 -1.58 32.01 -7.81
N ASN A 542 -0.39 31.91 -8.41
CA ASN A 542 0.17 33.02 -9.18
C ASN A 542 -0.64 33.27 -10.47
N PHE A 543 -1.05 32.21 -11.16
CA PHE A 543 -1.91 32.30 -12.35
C PHE A 543 -3.25 32.98 -12.01
N PHE A 544 -3.86 32.64 -10.87
CA PHE A 544 -5.09 33.26 -10.39
C PHE A 544 -4.91 34.73 -10.02
N CYS A 545 -3.85 35.07 -9.25
CA CYS A 545 -3.55 36.44 -8.88
C CYS A 545 -3.33 37.33 -10.12
N LEU A 546 -2.54 36.87 -11.09
CA LEU A 546 -2.27 37.62 -12.32
C LEU A 546 -3.55 37.85 -13.12
N THR A 547 -4.38 36.83 -13.29
CA THR A 547 -5.64 36.93 -14.05
C THR A 547 -6.64 37.86 -13.37
N ALA A 548 -6.79 37.78 -12.04
CA ALA A 548 -7.68 38.68 -11.30
C ALA A 548 -7.19 40.15 -11.34
N LEU A 549 -5.88 40.38 -11.27
CA LEU A 549 -5.29 41.72 -11.42
C LEU A 549 -5.45 42.29 -12.83
N GLU A 550 -5.31 41.46 -13.86
CA GLU A 550 -5.51 41.85 -15.26
C GLU A 550 -6.98 42.23 -15.50
N TRP A 551 -7.91 41.34 -15.16
CA TRP A 551 -9.35 41.57 -15.37
C TRP A 551 -9.88 42.79 -14.60
N SER A 552 -9.49 42.96 -13.34
CA SER A 552 -9.95 44.08 -12.50
C SER A 552 -9.49 45.46 -13.00
N LYS A 553 -8.40 45.55 -13.77
CA LYS A 553 -7.97 46.81 -14.38
C LYS A 553 -8.87 47.22 -15.53
N GLU A 554 -9.28 46.26 -16.35
CA GLU A 554 -10.12 46.49 -17.53
C GLU A 554 -11.61 46.56 -17.18
N HIS A 555 -12.04 45.80 -16.16
CA HIS A 555 -13.44 45.63 -15.77
C HIS A 555 -13.65 45.92 -14.26
N PRO A 556 -13.33 47.13 -13.77
CA PRO A 556 -13.35 47.43 -12.34
C PRO A 556 -14.75 47.37 -11.70
N ASN A 557 -15.82 47.37 -12.50
CA ASN A 557 -17.20 47.33 -12.03
C ASN A 557 -17.85 45.94 -12.19
N ASP A 558 -17.10 44.91 -12.60
CA ASP A 558 -17.62 43.54 -12.63
C ASP A 558 -17.79 43.04 -11.19
N ASP A 559 -19.01 42.66 -10.82
CA ASP A 559 -19.38 42.24 -9.47
C ASP A 559 -18.60 41.01 -8.96
N ARG A 560 -18.01 40.23 -9.88
CA ARG A 560 -17.16 39.07 -9.54
C ARG A 560 -15.76 39.48 -9.06
N VAL A 561 -15.30 40.69 -9.37
CA VAL A 561 -13.91 41.12 -9.09
C VAL A 561 -13.56 41.08 -7.60
N PRO A 562 -14.37 41.64 -6.67
CA PRO A 562 -14.03 41.61 -5.25
C PRO A 562 -13.86 40.18 -4.71
N GLU A 563 -14.74 39.26 -5.12
CA GLU A 563 -14.67 37.84 -4.75
C GLU A 563 -13.44 37.16 -5.35
N ALA A 564 -13.18 37.38 -6.65
CA ALA A 564 -12.02 36.82 -7.34
C ALA A 564 -10.70 37.25 -6.68
N LEU A 565 -10.59 38.53 -6.29
CA LEU A 565 -9.42 39.03 -5.57
C LEU A 565 -9.30 38.38 -4.17
N HIS A 566 -10.40 38.23 -3.43
CA HIS A 566 -10.40 37.52 -2.14
C HIS A 566 -9.93 36.07 -2.27
N LEU A 567 -10.53 35.32 -3.19
CA LEU A 567 -10.20 33.91 -3.41
C LEU A 567 -8.77 33.76 -3.94
N ALA A 568 -8.28 34.69 -4.77
CA ALA A 568 -6.89 34.69 -5.22
C ALA A 568 -5.91 34.90 -4.06
N VAL A 569 -6.16 35.83 -3.11
CA VAL A 569 -5.33 35.94 -1.89
C VAL A 569 -5.38 34.66 -1.07
N ARG A 570 -6.56 34.06 -0.91
CA ARG A 570 -6.73 32.80 -0.19
C ARG A 570 -5.97 31.66 -0.87
N SER A 571 -5.94 31.61 -2.20
CA SER A 571 -5.23 30.58 -2.95
C SER A 571 -3.72 30.58 -2.66
N THR A 572 -3.13 31.75 -2.39
CA THR A 572 -1.70 31.80 -2.05
C THR A 572 -1.40 31.19 -0.70
N ARG A 573 -2.37 31.06 0.23
CA ARG A 573 -2.21 30.38 1.53
C ARG A 573 -2.21 28.86 1.41
N TYR A 574 -3.08 28.35 0.56
CA TYR A 574 -3.44 26.93 0.51
C TYR A 574 -3.00 26.22 -0.76
N GLY A 575 -2.46 26.93 -1.75
CA GLY A 575 -1.88 26.33 -2.95
C GLY A 575 -0.36 26.30 -2.92
N CYS A 576 0.21 25.91 -4.06
CA CYS A 576 1.64 25.98 -4.30
C CYS A 576 2.17 27.42 -4.22
N VAL A 577 3.41 27.59 -3.75
CA VAL A 577 4.04 28.91 -3.65
C VAL A 577 5.44 28.90 -4.25
N ASP A 578 5.85 30.04 -4.81
CA ASP A 578 7.22 30.34 -5.22
C ASP A 578 7.64 31.74 -4.74
N GLU A 579 8.85 32.16 -5.11
CA GLU A 579 9.42 33.47 -4.75
C GLU A 579 8.58 34.68 -5.17
N THR A 580 7.72 34.52 -6.19
CA THR A 580 6.87 35.60 -6.69
C THR A 580 5.50 35.66 -6.00
N THR A 581 5.07 34.55 -5.38
CA THR A 581 3.74 34.40 -4.80
C THR A 581 3.44 35.42 -3.69
N GLY A 582 4.41 35.69 -2.81
CA GLY A 582 4.21 36.67 -1.73
C GLY A 582 3.93 38.08 -2.24
N ARG A 583 4.64 38.50 -3.30
CA ARG A 583 4.45 39.81 -3.95
C ARG A 583 3.07 39.89 -4.61
N LEU A 584 2.62 38.84 -5.28
CA LEU A 584 1.30 38.79 -5.92
C LEU A 584 0.17 38.80 -4.88
N SER A 585 0.29 38.03 -3.79
CA SER A 585 -0.65 38.05 -2.67
C SER A 585 -0.85 39.47 -2.14
N GLN A 586 0.25 40.21 -1.92
CA GLN A 586 0.20 41.59 -1.46
C GLN A 586 -0.47 42.53 -2.48
N GLN A 587 -0.19 42.39 -3.77
CA GLN A 587 -0.77 43.25 -4.81
C GLN A 587 -2.29 43.09 -4.91
N VAL A 588 -2.77 41.83 -4.95
CA VAL A 588 -4.20 41.50 -4.99
C VAL A 588 -4.91 42.02 -3.75
N PHE A 589 -4.34 41.77 -2.57
CA PHE A 589 -4.86 42.26 -1.29
C PHE A 589 -5.01 43.79 -1.27
N ARG A 590 -3.95 44.51 -1.67
CA ARG A 590 -3.98 45.98 -1.70
C ARG A 590 -5.03 46.50 -2.67
N LEU A 591 -5.19 45.86 -3.82
CA LEU A 591 -6.20 46.26 -4.80
C LEU A 591 -7.61 46.06 -4.24
N LEU A 592 -7.89 44.90 -3.62
CA LEU A 592 -9.16 44.58 -2.99
C LEU A 592 -9.54 45.65 -1.95
N HIS A 593 -8.64 45.93 -1.01
CA HIS A 593 -8.89 46.90 0.05
C HIS A 593 -8.94 48.35 -0.44
N LYS A 594 -8.22 48.70 -1.51
CA LYS A 594 -8.23 50.06 -2.07
C LYS A 594 -9.47 50.35 -2.90
N LYS A 595 -9.92 49.39 -3.72
CA LYS A 595 -11.02 49.60 -4.69
C LYS A 595 -12.37 49.14 -4.16
N TYR A 596 -12.41 48.16 -3.26
CA TYR A 596 -13.64 47.57 -2.74
C TYR A 596 -13.66 47.48 -1.20
N PRO A 597 -13.30 48.55 -0.46
CA PRO A 597 -13.16 48.51 1.00
C PRO A 597 -14.46 48.13 1.74
N GLN A 598 -15.62 48.41 1.14
CA GLN A 598 -16.92 48.12 1.74
C GLN A 598 -17.48 46.73 1.37
N SER A 599 -16.77 45.95 0.56
CA SER A 599 -17.21 44.60 0.20
C SER A 599 -17.01 43.63 1.38
N ASN A 600 -17.94 42.67 1.53
CA ASN A 600 -17.78 41.57 2.49
C ASN A 600 -16.48 40.78 2.24
N TRP A 601 -15.99 40.77 1.00
CA TRP A 601 -14.76 40.11 0.58
C TRP A 601 -13.50 40.80 1.13
N ALA A 602 -13.46 42.14 1.15
CA ALA A 602 -12.37 42.88 1.79
C ALA A 602 -12.33 42.61 3.30
N GLN A 603 -13.51 42.61 3.96
CA GLN A 603 -13.63 42.28 5.38
C GLN A 603 -13.17 40.84 5.69
N SER A 604 -13.51 39.89 4.81
CA SER A 604 -13.12 38.48 4.94
C SER A 604 -11.66 38.19 4.54
N THR A 605 -10.90 39.22 4.16
CA THR A 605 -9.48 39.13 3.78
C THR A 605 -8.63 40.02 4.69
N PRO A 606 -8.39 39.63 5.95
CA PRO A 606 -7.62 40.47 6.89
C PRO A 606 -6.12 40.46 6.62
N TYR A 607 -5.60 39.45 5.92
CA TYR A 607 -4.16 39.24 5.72
C TYR A 607 -3.82 38.96 4.26
N TRP A 608 -2.58 39.26 3.90
CA TRP A 608 -1.87 38.70 2.74
C TRP A 608 -0.69 37.88 3.25
N PHE A 609 -0.16 37.00 2.42
CA PHE A 609 0.84 36.01 2.84
C PHE A 609 2.19 36.26 2.17
N LYS A 610 3.26 36.16 2.96
CA LYS A 610 4.65 36.22 2.51
C LYS A 610 5.25 34.81 2.56
N TYR A 611 6.11 34.50 1.61
CA TYR A 611 6.80 33.21 1.48
C TYR A 611 8.30 33.42 1.37
#